data_AF-A0A1M3CYU3-F1
#
_entry.id   AF-A0A1M3CYU3-F1
#
_cell.length_a   1.000
_cell.length_b   1.000
_cell.length_c   1.000
_cell.angle_alpha   90.00
_cell.angle_beta   90.00
_cell.angle_gamma   90.00
#
_symmetry.space_group_name_H-M   'P 1'
#
loop_
_entity.id
_entity.type
_entity.pdbx_description
1 polymer ?
#
loop_
_entity_poly.entity_id
_entity_poly.type
_entity_poly.pdbx_seq_one_letter_code
_entity_poly.pdbx_strand_id
1 'polypeptide(L)'
;MIINGKILYQVKSGGGIVNGNPVPVQVDWLPIECNIKTNSNTTKGKYIDGNFRMASYEVLIELTDFTANRVRLVDIMGRDLGEYPVQFIEHLEAVQNTKIVV
;
A
#
# COMPACT_ATOMS: atom_id res chain seq x y z
N MET A 1 -18.31 -3.72 -1.69
CA MET A 1 -17.00 -4.39 -1.91
C MET A 1 -16.90 -5.57 -0.95
N ILE A 2 -16.20 -6.66 -1.31
CA ILE A 2 -15.89 -7.75 -0.37
C ILE A 2 -14.52 -7.47 0.25
N ILE A 3 -14.47 -7.23 1.56
CA ILE A 3 -13.21 -6.99 2.27
C ILE A 3 -12.47 -8.32 2.43
N ASN A 4 -11.21 -8.36 2.01
CA ASN A 4 -10.35 -9.55 2.15
C ASN A 4 -8.92 -9.21 2.62
N GLY A 5 -8.69 -7.96 3.05
CA GLY A 5 -7.41 -7.52 3.56
C GLY A 5 -7.43 -6.07 4.03
N LYS A 6 -6.25 -5.56 4.33
CA LYS A 6 -5.98 -4.19 4.71
C LYS A 6 -4.80 -3.65 3.92
N ILE A 7 -4.94 -2.42 3.46
CA ILE A 7 -3.83 -1.61 2.94
C ILE A 7 -3.38 -0.66 4.04
N LEU A 8 -2.10 -0.69 4.37
CA LEU A 8 -1.51 0.22 5.33
C LEU A 8 -0.70 1.26 4.57
N TYR A 9 -0.93 2.53 4.87
CA TYR A 9 -0.19 3.63 4.26
C TYR A 9 0.63 4.38 5.30
N GLN A 10 1.75 4.93 4.85
CA GLN A 10 2.70 5.62 5.71
C GLN A 10 2.19 7.02 6.04
N VAL A 11 2.02 7.31 7.33
CA VAL A 11 1.78 8.65 7.84
C VAL A 11 3.05 9.14 8.55
N LYS A 12 3.53 10.32 8.17
CA LYS A 12 4.69 10.95 8.79
C LYS A 12 4.21 12.11 9.67
N SER A 13 4.66 12.15 10.91
CA SER A 13 4.37 13.21 11.86
C SER A 13 5.65 13.69 12.53
N GLY A 14 5.65 14.92 13.05
CA GLY A 14 6.85 15.55 13.62
C GLY A 14 7.87 16.01 12.57
N GLY A 15 9.15 15.97 12.94
CA GLY A 15 10.23 16.56 12.13
C GLY A 15 10.47 18.04 12.41
N GLY A 16 11.60 18.55 11.90
CA GLY A 16 11.99 19.95 12.05
C GLY A 16 12.90 20.22 13.25
N ILE A 17 13.03 21.49 13.63
CA ILE A 17 13.85 21.94 14.74
C ILE A 17 12.94 22.65 15.74
N VAL A 18 12.91 22.19 16.98
CA VAL A 18 12.18 22.84 18.08
C VAL A 18 13.21 23.28 19.12
N ASN A 19 13.28 24.58 19.39
CA ASN A 19 14.24 25.17 20.34
C ASN A 19 15.71 24.79 20.05
N GLY A 20 16.10 24.73 18.76
CA GLY A 20 17.46 24.39 18.35
C GLY A 20 17.78 22.89 18.36
N ASN A 21 16.88 22.04 18.83
CA ASN A 21 17.06 20.59 18.82
C ASN A 21 16.31 19.95 17.64
N PRO A 22 16.94 19.02 16.89
CA PRO A 22 16.26 18.28 15.85
C PRO A 22 15.20 17.35 16.47
N VAL A 23 13.97 17.44 15.96
CA VAL A 23 12.88 16.53 16.33
C VAL A 23 12.84 15.40 15.28
N PRO A 24 12.90 14.12 15.69
CA PRO A 24 12.82 13.01 14.76
C PRO A 24 11.46 12.97 14.06
N VAL A 25 11.44 12.51 12.82
CA VAL A 25 10.19 12.19 12.11
C VAL A 25 9.67 10.87 12.64
N GLN A 26 8.44 10.87 13.13
CA GLN A 26 7.72 9.66 13.49
C GLN A 26 6.98 9.14 12.25
N VAL A 27 7.01 7.82 12.09
CA VAL A 27 6.40 7.11 10.98
C VAL A 27 5.41 6.11 11.55
N ASP A 28 4.14 6.30 11.22
CA ASP A 28 3.06 5.39 11.58
C ASP A 28 2.47 4.75 10.32
N TRP A 29 1.90 3.56 10.48
CA TRP A 29 1.23 2.81 9.41
C TRP A 29 -0.25 2.64 9.74
N LEU A 30 -1.11 3.36 9.04
CA LEU A 30 -2.55 3.34 9.32
C LEU A 30 -3.27 2.37 8.37
N PRO A 31 -4.11 1.45 8.90
CA PRO A 31 -4.81 0.47 8.09
C PRO A 31 -6.13 1.01 7.50
N ILE A 32 -6.42 0.64 6.25
CA ILE A 32 -7.72 0.80 5.59
C ILE A 32 -8.19 -0.57 5.10
N GLU A 33 -9.46 -0.89 5.35
CA GLU A 33 -10.06 -2.14 4.85
C GLU A 33 -10.17 -2.11 3.32
N CYS A 34 -9.78 -3.21 2.67
CA CYS A 34 -9.70 -3.24 1.22
C CYS A 34 -10.05 -4.61 0.62
N ASN A 35 -10.30 -4.61 -0.69
CA ASN A 35 -10.29 -5.79 -1.52
C ASN A 35 -8.96 -5.86 -2.28
N ILE A 36 -8.19 -6.90 -2.03
CA ILE A 36 -6.93 -7.20 -2.68
C ILE A 36 -7.20 -8.28 -3.73
N LYS A 37 -6.83 -7.98 -4.97
CA LYS A 37 -6.88 -8.91 -6.10
C LYS A 37 -5.49 -9.02 -6.70
N THR A 38 -4.98 -10.25 -6.77
CA THR A 38 -3.70 -10.53 -7.42
C THR A 38 -3.83 -10.34 -8.93
N ASN A 39 -3.09 -9.40 -9.52
CA ASN A 39 -3.11 -9.13 -10.96
C ASN A 39 -2.15 -10.07 -11.71
N SER A 40 -0.93 -10.17 -11.19
CA SER A 40 0.05 -11.17 -11.64
C SER A 40 0.89 -11.62 -10.44
N ASN A 41 1.04 -12.93 -10.28
CA ASN A 41 1.98 -13.54 -9.34
C ASN A 41 2.86 -14.49 -10.15
N THR A 42 3.70 -13.90 -11.01
CA THR A 42 4.61 -14.66 -11.86
C THR A 42 5.91 -14.93 -11.13
N THR A 43 6.16 -16.19 -10.78
CA THR A 43 7.47 -16.70 -10.31
C THR A 43 8.46 -16.92 -11.46
N LYS A 44 8.14 -16.47 -12.68
CA LYS A 44 8.90 -16.72 -13.92
C LYS A 44 9.82 -15.56 -14.36
N GLY A 45 10.12 -14.61 -13.49
CA GLY A 45 11.14 -13.60 -13.76
C GLY A 45 12.53 -14.22 -13.65
N LYS A 46 13.17 -14.52 -14.77
CA LYS A 46 14.54 -15.06 -14.80
C LYS A 46 15.52 -13.90 -15.01
N TYR A 47 16.27 -13.52 -13.97
CA TYR A 47 17.50 -12.71 -14.07
C TYR A 47 18.56 -13.19 -13.06
N ILE A 48 19.81 -12.89 -13.39
CA ILE A 48 21.04 -13.62 -13.02
C ILE A 48 21.53 -13.35 -11.57
N ASP A 49 20.75 -12.77 -10.66
CA ASP A 49 21.31 -12.50 -9.31
C ASP A 49 20.30 -12.17 -8.20
N GLY A 50 19.26 -13.01 -8.02
CA GLY A 50 18.40 -12.93 -6.82
C GLY A 50 16.91 -13.08 -7.09
N ASN A 51 16.20 -13.67 -6.13
CA ASN A 51 14.75 -13.90 -6.20
C ASN A 51 13.97 -12.57 -6.20
N PHE A 52 13.57 -12.10 -7.38
CA PHE A 52 12.64 -10.98 -7.52
C PHE A 52 11.22 -11.49 -7.72
N ARG A 53 10.35 -11.30 -6.71
CA ARG A 53 8.92 -11.58 -6.81
C ARG A 53 8.21 -10.34 -7.37
N MET A 54 7.97 -10.31 -8.68
CA MET A 54 7.02 -9.36 -9.30
C MET A 54 5.60 -9.82 -8.99
N ALA A 55 5.13 -9.55 -7.77
CA ALA A 55 3.72 -9.63 -7.46
C ALA A 55 3.14 -8.22 -7.63
N SER A 56 2.13 -8.09 -8.51
CA SER A 56 1.34 -6.87 -8.61
C SER A 56 -0.07 -7.13 -8.12
N TYR A 57 -0.62 -6.20 -7.35
CA TYR A 57 -1.95 -6.28 -6.79
C TYR A 57 -2.80 -5.11 -7.25
N GLU A 58 -4.04 -5.40 -7.59
CA GLU A 58 -5.11 -4.40 -7.65
C GLU A 58 -5.77 -4.36 -6.28
N VAL A 59 -5.74 -3.19 -5.64
CA VAL A 59 -6.37 -2.94 -4.35
C VAL A 59 -7.52 -1.97 -4.55
N LEU A 60 -8.70 -2.32 -4.05
CA LEU A 60 -9.85 -1.43 -4.02
C LEU A 60 -10.12 -1.03 -2.57
N ILE A 61 -10.34 0.27 -2.34
CA ILE A 61 -10.85 0.83 -1.08
C ILE A 61 -12.13 1.63 -1.34
N GLU A 62 -12.82 2.04 -0.28
CA GLU A 62 -13.91 3.02 -0.39
C GLU A 62 -13.39 4.34 -0.99
N LEU A 63 -14.26 5.10 -1.66
CA LEU A 63 -13.87 6.38 -2.25
C LEU A 63 -13.38 7.33 -1.16
N THR A 64 -12.08 7.59 -1.15
CA THR A 64 -11.38 8.47 -0.22
C THR A 64 -10.25 9.12 -0.99
N ASP A 65 -9.89 10.34 -0.62
CA ASP A 65 -8.67 10.98 -1.13
C ASP A 65 -7.45 10.25 -0.57
N PHE A 66 -6.97 9.26 -1.32
CA PHE A 66 -5.87 8.39 -0.93
C PHE A 66 -4.59 8.83 -1.64
N THR A 67 -3.57 9.15 -0.85
CA THR A 67 -2.24 9.49 -1.36
C THR A 67 -1.17 8.80 -0.52
N ALA A 68 -0.33 8.00 -1.18
CA ALA A 68 0.79 7.32 -0.55
C ALA A 68 1.82 6.91 -1.61
N ASN A 69 3.11 6.98 -1.26
CA ASN A 69 4.18 6.49 -2.15
C ASN A 69 4.45 5.00 -1.96
N ARG A 70 4.18 4.49 -0.76
CA ARG A 70 4.42 3.10 -0.36
C ARG A 70 3.28 2.64 0.53
N VAL A 71 2.94 1.37 0.36
CA VAL A 71 1.90 0.71 1.13
C VAL A 71 2.35 -0.68 1.55
N ARG A 72 1.79 -1.18 2.65
CA ARG A 72 1.92 -2.57 3.07
C ARG A 72 0.58 -3.26 2.91
N LEU A 73 0.59 -4.47 2.38
CA LEU A 73 -0.62 -5.26 2.21
C LEU A 73 -0.67 -6.39 3.24
N VAL A 74 -1.81 -6.51 3.91
CA VAL A 74 -2.07 -7.57 4.89
C VAL A 74 -3.38 -8.25 4.50
N ASP A 75 -3.41 -9.58 4.44
CA ASP A 75 -4.64 -10.29 4.13
C ASP A 75 -5.60 -10.38 5.33
N ILE A 76 -6.81 -10.89 5.11
CA ILE A 76 -7.82 -11.04 6.16
C ILE A 76 -7.40 -12.00 7.30
N MET A 77 -6.44 -12.90 7.03
CA MET A 77 -5.86 -13.79 8.04
C MET A 77 -4.72 -13.13 8.83
N GLY A 78 -4.38 -11.87 8.53
CA GLY A 78 -3.29 -11.14 9.15
C GLY A 78 -1.90 -11.48 8.59
N ARG A 79 -1.83 -12.19 7.45
CA ARG A 79 -0.54 -12.50 6.80
C ARG A 79 -0.06 -11.27 6.06
N ASP A 80 1.19 -10.91 6.30
CA ASP A 80 1.88 -9.87 5.55
C ASP A 80 2.16 -10.34 4.12
N LEU A 81 1.57 -9.64 3.15
CA LEU A 81 1.80 -9.89 1.73
C LEU A 81 3.04 -9.16 1.22
N GLY A 82 3.49 -8.11 1.93
CA GLY A 82 4.68 -7.34 1.64
C GLY A 82 4.44 -5.83 1.55
N GLU A 83 5.54 -5.11 1.39
CA GLU A 83 5.54 -3.67 1.10
C GLU A 83 5.79 -3.41 -0.38
N TYR A 84 5.00 -2.50 -0.96
CA TYR A 84 5.00 -2.20 -2.37
C TYR A 84 4.98 -0.69 -2.62
N PRO A 85 5.69 -0.20 -3.65
CA PRO A 85 5.51 1.16 -4.14
C PRO A 85 4.14 1.28 -4.83
N VAL A 86 3.47 2.42 -4.64
CA VAL A 86 2.24 2.70 -5.39
C VAL A 86 2.60 3.05 -6.83
N GLN A 87 2.02 2.31 -7.78
CA GLN A 87 2.26 2.51 -9.21
C GLN A 87 1.21 3.44 -9.83
N PHE A 88 -0.05 3.28 -9.45
CA PHE A 88 -1.17 4.03 -10.03
C PHE A 88 -2.35 4.11 -9.05
N ILE A 89 -3.05 5.24 -9.04
CA ILE A 89 -4.27 5.47 -8.25
C ILE A 89 -5.35 6.01 -9.20
N GLU A 90 -6.54 5.44 -9.14
CA GLU A 90 -7.70 5.84 -9.93
C GLU A 90 -8.94 5.93 -9.04
N HIS A 91 -9.63 7.06 -9.11
CA HIS A 91 -10.89 7.27 -8.40
C HIS A 91 -12.05 6.85 -9.30
N LEU A 92 -12.77 5.80 -8.89
CA LEU A 92 -13.89 5.22 -9.60
C LEU A 92 -15.20 5.74 -8.98
N GLU A 93 -15.57 6.98 -9.30
CA GLU A 93 -16.72 7.68 -8.70
C GLU A 93 -18.04 6.93 -8.89
N ALA A 94 -18.25 6.28 -10.05
CA ALA A 94 -19.47 5.55 -10.38
C ALA A 94 -19.76 4.37 -9.42
N VAL A 95 -18.71 3.78 -8.85
CA VAL A 95 -18.83 2.65 -7.89
C VAL A 95 -18.40 3.04 -6.47
N GLN A 96 -18.07 4.32 -6.24
CA GLN A 96 -17.62 4.85 -4.96
C GLN A 96 -16.40 4.07 -4.42
N ASN A 97 -15.41 3.82 -5.29
CA ASN A 97 -14.17 3.15 -4.91
C ASN A 97 -12.93 3.90 -5.39
N THR A 98 -11.80 3.66 -4.72
CA THR A 98 -10.47 4.05 -5.23
C THR A 98 -9.70 2.78 -5.55
N LYS A 99 -9.23 2.67 -6.79
CA LYS A 99 -8.38 1.60 -7.28
C LYS A 99 -6.92 2.01 -7.14
N ILE A 100 -6.12 1.14 -6.55
CA ILE A 100 -4.70 1.34 -6.31
C ILE A 100 -3.97 0.14 -6.91
N VAL A 101 -3.02 0.38 -7.79
CA VAL A 101 -2.14 -0.65 -8.36
C VAL A 101 -0.79 -0.54 -7.69
N VAL A 102 -0.32 -1.66 -7.15
CA VAL A 102 0.98 -1.80 -6.48
C VAL A 102 1.78 -2.95 -7.07
#